data_AF-A0A843H8T0-F1
#
_entry.id   AF-A0A843H8T0-F1
#
_cell.length_a   1.000
_cell.length_b   1.000
_cell.length_c   1.000
_cell.angle_alpha   90.00
_cell.angle_beta   90.00
_cell.angle_gamma   90.00
#
_symmetry.space_group_name_H-M   'P 1'
#
loop_
_entity.id
_entity.type
_entity.pdbx_description
1 polymer ?
#
loop_
_entity_poly.entity_id
_entity_poly.type
_entity_poly.pdbx_seq_one_letter_code
_entity_poly.pdbx_strand_id
1 'polypeptide(L)' 'MASVTEIKELRDKTGCSLKMCKEAFEYAETHEKCTALGYLKAKTYAVYFDSFDRKVREFSNETVG' A
#
# COMPACT_ATOMS: atom_id res chain seq x y z
N MET A 1 4.65 12.55 -15.09
CA MET A 1 4.74 11.09 -15.28
C MET A 1 6.12 10.61 -14.85
N ALA A 2 6.19 9.90 -13.72
CA ALA A 2 7.43 9.37 -13.16
C ALA A 2 8.19 8.46 -14.14
N SER A 3 9.51 8.55 -14.10
CA SER A 3 10.39 7.72 -14.92
C SER A 3 10.41 6.27 -14.46
N VAL A 4 10.80 5.37 -15.37
CA VAL A 4 10.97 3.93 -15.05
C VAL A 4 12.03 3.74 -13.95
N THR A 5 13.04 4.60 -13.88
CA THR A 5 14.08 4.54 -12.85
C THR A 5 13.52 4.86 -11.47
N GLU A 6 12.74 5.94 -11.33
CA GLU A 6 12.12 6.32 -10.04
C GLU A 6 11.15 5.24 -9.53
N ILE A 7 10.40 4.60 -10.44
CA ILE A 7 9.51 3.49 -10.10
C ILE A 7 10.31 2.29 -9.58
N LYS A 8 11.46 1.98 -10.18
CA LYS A 8 12.35 0.90 -9.72
C LYS A 8 12.98 1.22 -8.38
N GLU A 9 13.47 2.43 -8.17
CA GLU A 9 14.04 2.86 -6.89
C GLU A 9 13.01 2.78 -5.75
N LEU A 10 11.76 3.20 -6.01
CA LEU A 10 10.69 3.09 -5.04
C LEU A 10 10.35 1.62 -4.73
N ARG A 11 10.35 0.75 -5.74
CA ARG A 11 10.19 -0.70 -5.55
C ARG A 11 11.32 -1.26 -4.69
N ASP A 12 12.56 -0.96 -5.02
CA ASP A 12 13.72 -1.52 -4.30
C ASP A 12 13.72 -1.06 -2.84
N LYS A 13 13.22 0.14 -2.56
CA LYS A 13 13.06 0.67 -1.20
C LYS A 13 11.89 0.06 -0.41
N THR A 14 10.78 -0.28 -1.07
CA THR A 14 9.52 -0.66 -0.40
C THR A 14 9.19 -2.14 -0.49
N GLY A 15 9.81 -2.87 -1.42
CA GLY A 15 9.45 -4.25 -1.76
C GLY A 15 8.11 -4.39 -2.49
N CYS A 16 7.40 -3.29 -2.77
CA CYS A 16 6.13 -3.34 -3.50
C CYS A 16 6.32 -3.71 -4.98
N SER A 17 5.24 -4.16 -5.62
CA SER A 17 5.27 -4.44 -7.06
C SER A 17 5.46 -3.17 -7.88
N LEU A 18 6.09 -3.27 -9.06
CA LEU A 18 6.26 -2.14 -10.00
C LEU A 18 4.92 -1.47 -10.34
N LYS A 19 3.85 -2.26 -10.45
CA LYS A 19 2.49 -1.76 -10.71
C LYS A 19 2.02 -0.83 -9.58
N MET A 20 2.18 -1.25 -8.32
CA MET A 20 1.80 -0.43 -7.16
C MET A 20 2.65 0.84 -7.04
N CYS A 21 3.94 0.75 -7.33
CA CYS A 21 4.82 1.93 -7.34
C CYS A 21 4.40 2.93 -8.42
N LYS A 22 4.02 2.46 -9.62
CA LYS A 22 3.48 3.31 -10.70
C LYS A 22 2.17 3.99 -10.29
N GLU A 23 1.21 3.23 -9.76
CA GLU A 23 -0.06 3.76 -9.22
C GLU A 23 0.19 4.85 -8.16
N ALA A 24 1.18 4.65 -7.29
CA ALA A 24 1.52 5.61 -6.24
C ALA A 24 2.06 6.93 -6.80
N PHE A 25 2.86 6.88 -7.86
CA PHE A 25 3.34 8.08 -8.54
C PHE A 25 2.21 8.80 -9.29
N GLU A 26 1.35 8.07 -10.00
CA GLU A 26 0.18 8.66 -10.69
C GLU A 26 -0.77 9.35 -9.70
N TYR A 27 -0.96 8.76 -8.52
CA TYR A 27 -1.73 9.39 -7.45
C TYR A 27 -1.05 10.66 -6.92
N ALA A 28 0.25 10.59 -6.63
CA ALA A 28 1.00 11.74 -6.10
C ALA A 28 1.06 12.92 -7.09
N GLU A 29 1.08 12.66 -8.40
CA GLU A 29 1.06 13.72 -9.43
C GLU A 29 -0.24 14.53 -9.44
N THR A 30 -1.35 13.94 -9.00
CA THR A 30 -2.67 14.56 -9.04
C THR A 30 -3.16 15.06 -7.68
N HIS A 31 -2.42 14.76 -6.60
CA HIS A 31 -2.80 15.10 -5.23
C HIS A 31 -1.71 15.92 -4.55
N GLU A 32 -2.00 17.20 -4.35
CA GLU A 32 -1.10 18.14 -3.68
C GLU A 32 -0.73 17.61 -2.28
N LYS A 33 0.57 17.72 -1.93
CA LYS A 33 1.15 17.23 -0.66
C LYS A 33 1.12 15.71 -0.45
N CYS A 34 0.75 14.91 -1.46
CA CYS A 34 0.90 13.46 -1.42
C CYS A 34 2.25 13.03 -2.04
N THR A 35 2.93 12.08 -1.40
CA THR A 35 4.12 11.44 -1.97
C THR A 35 3.80 9.99 -2.29
N ALA A 36 4.44 9.42 -3.32
CA ALA A 36 4.25 8.01 -3.68
C ALA A 36 4.56 7.06 -2.50
N LEU A 37 5.59 7.38 -1.71
CA LEU A 37 5.91 6.63 -0.49
C LEU A 37 4.80 6.75 0.57
N GLY A 38 4.25 7.95 0.77
CA GLY A 38 3.15 8.18 1.70
C GLY A 38 1.89 7.40 1.30
N TYR A 39 1.55 7.41 0.01
CA TYR A 39 0.45 6.61 -0.55
C TYR A 39 0.64 5.11 -0.26
N LEU A 40 1.82 4.56 -0.55
CA LEU A 40 2.10 3.14 -0.32
C LEU A 40 2.00 2.76 1.17
N LYS A 41 2.51 3.61 2.07
CA LYS A 41 2.39 3.40 3.52
C LYS A 41 0.93 3.41 3.96
N ALA A 42 0.14 4.38 3.51
CA ALA A 42 -1.28 4.48 3.85
C ALA A 42 -2.08 3.27 3.33
N LYS A 43 -1.82 2.84 2.09
CA LYS A 43 -2.47 1.65 1.49
C LYS A 43 -2.13 0.37 2.24
N THR A 44 -0.86 0.20 2.64
CA THR A 44 -0.42 -0.95 3.44
C THR A 44 -1.09 -0.94 4.82
N TYR A 45 -1.18 0.23 5.44
CA TYR A 45 -1.88 0.41 6.72
C TYR A 45 -3.36 0.07 6.59
N ALA A 46 -4.07 0.61 5.59
CA ALA A 46 -5.48 0.30 5.37
C ALA A 46 -5.75 -1.20 5.18
N VAL A 47 -4.92 -1.89 4.39
CA VAL A 47 -5.01 -3.36 4.20
C VAL A 47 -4.79 -4.10 5.51
N TYR A 48 -3.82 -3.67 6.33
CA TYR A 48 -3.56 -4.29 7.62
C TYR A 48 -4.77 -4.16 8.55
N PHE A 49 -5.42 -2.99 8.62
CA PHE A 49 -6.57 -2.78 9.51
C PHE A 49 -7.83 -3.51 9.05
N ASP A 50 -8.17 -3.44 7.75
CA ASP A 50 -9.31 -4.19 7.20
C ASP A 50 -9.14 -5.70 7.36
N SER A 51 -7.91 -6.20 7.22
CA SER A 51 -7.62 -7.62 7.41
C SER A 51 -7.51 -8.01 8.89
N PHE A 52 -7.06 -7.11 9.76
CA PHE A 52 -6.93 -7.37 11.20
C PHE A 52 -8.30 -7.58 11.84
N ASP A 53 -9.24 -6.66 11.69
CA ASP A 53 -10.57 -6.80 12.27
C ASP A 53 -11.33 -8.00 11.71
N ARG A 54 -11.16 -8.29 10.41
CA ARG A 54 -11.72 -9.50 9.80
C ARG A 54 -11.09 -10.77 10.39
N LYS A 55 -9.77 -10.81 10.54
CA LYS A 55 -9.04 -11.96 11.10
C LYS A 55 -9.35 -12.19 12.56
N VAL A 56 -9.51 -11.14 13.36
CA VAL A 56 -9.99 -11.25 14.75
C VAL A 56 -11.36 -11.93 14.80
N ARG A 57 -12.30 -11.56 13.93
CA ARG A 57 -13.63 -12.21 13.87
C ARG A 57 -13.54 -13.67 13.42
N GLU A 58 -12.74 -13.95 12.39
CA GLU A 58 -12.52 -15.32 11.91
C GLU A 58 -11.99 -16.21 13.04
N PHE A 59 -10.92 -15.80 13.74
CA PHE A 59 -10.34 -16.58 14.85
C PHE A 59 -11.25 -16.67 16.08
N SER A 60 -12.00 -15.61 16.40
CA SER A 60 -12.94 -15.64 17.52
C SER A 60 -14.07 -16.65 17.26
N ASN A 61 -14.55 -16.76 16.02
CA ASN A 61 -15.58 -17.75 15.66
C ASN A 61 -15.03 -19.18 15.62
N GLU A 62 -13.76 -19.38 15.26
CA GLU A 62 -13.09 -20.69 15.31
C GLU A 62 -12.87 -21.22 16.75
N THR A 63 -12.74 -20.32 17.73
CA THR A 63 -12.46 -20.71 19.13
C THR A 63 -13.74 -21.04 19.93
N VAL A 64 -14.90 -20.64 19.43
CA VAL A 64 -16.21 -20.81 20.12
C VAL A 64 -17.02 -21.98 19.49
N GLY A 65 -16.45 -22.71 18.53
CA GLY A 65 -17.03 -23.89 17.88
C GLY A 65 -16.51 -25.21 18.43
#